data_AF-F4RXX7-F1
#
_entry.id   AF-F4RXX7-F1
#
_cell.length_a   1.000
_cell.length_b   1.000
_cell.length_c   1.000
_cell.angle_alpha   90.00
_cell.angle_beta   90.00
_cell.angle_gamma   90.00
#
_symmetry.space_group_name_H-M   'P 1'
#
loop_
_entity.id
_entity.type
_entity.pdbx_description
1 polymer ?
#
loop_
_entity_poly.entity_id
_entity_poly.type
_entity_poly.pdbx_seq_one_letter_code
_entity_poly.pdbx_strand_id
1 'polypeptide(L)'
;TLKGEATSKDRPKNSLLEEDLEFEHIQKIAPAITEEKTLGLEALIKQRILDGQFDDVIRRRPIDLKAFLPSRLLELQDTKSSRSLAESYEDEYRSEKIRSETGMKPIDTKDETLAKSHEEIQEIYEDLFGKLDALSNAHFTPKAPKTMIKTINNLPTIALESALPTSMGSSTLLAPEELYSINPKDIQLDSNELTHSQKQTQRKERKAKRKDQLKKIE
;
A
#
# COMPACT_ATOMS: atom_id res chain seq x y z
N THR A 1 -9.87 73.33 4.80
CA THR A 1 -9.54 72.55 3.59
C THR A 1 -8.52 73.20 2.65
N LEU A 2 -8.46 74.52 2.43
CA LEU A 2 -7.59 75.12 1.39
C LEU A 2 -6.06 75.15 1.66
N LYS A 3 -5.59 74.72 2.83
CA LYS A 3 -4.15 74.64 3.14
C LYS A 3 -3.68 73.19 3.05
N GLY A 4 -2.60 72.95 2.30
CA GLY A 4 -1.90 71.66 2.31
C GLY A 4 -1.20 71.38 3.64
N GLU A 5 -0.88 70.12 3.90
CA GLU A 5 -0.12 69.67 5.09
C GLU A 5 -0.73 70.10 6.44
N ALA A 6 -2.05 69.96 6.58
CA ALA A 6 -2.75 70.30 7.82
C ALA A 6 -2.43 69.31 8.96
N THR A 7 -1.80 69.79 10.03
CA THR A 7 -1.54 68.98 11.22
C THR A 7 -2.75 68.96 12.17
N SER A 8 -2.74 68.06 13.16
CA SER A 8 -3.87 67.91 14.11
C SER A 8 -4.21 69.19 14.90
N LYS A 9 -3.25 70.11 15.08
CA LYS A 9 -3.45 71.37 15.83
C LYS A 9 -4.08 72.48 14.97
N ASP A 10 -3.92 72.41 13.66
CA ASP A 10 -4.34 73.45 12.71
C ASP A 10 -5.82 73.32 12.32
N ARG A 11 -6.47 72.22 12.73
CA ARG A 11 -7.87 71.91 12.43
C ARG A 11 -8.72 71.78 13.70
N PRO A 12 -10.00 72.17 13.67
CA PRO A 12 -10.90 71.99 14.81
C PRO A 12 -11.14 70.51 15.13
N LYS A 13 -11.49 70.22 16.38
CA LYS A 13 -11.75 68.84 16.85
C LYS A 13 -12.87 68.21 16.01
N ASN A 14 -12.69 66.94 15.62
CA ASN A 14 -13.64 66.13 14.85
C ASN A 14 -13.98 66.61 13.42
N SER A 15 -13.29 67.63 12.89
CA SER A 15 -13.52 68.15 11.54
C SER A 15 -13.37 67.13 10.40
N LEU A 16 -12.68 65.99 10.64
CA LEU A 16 -12.48 64.95 9.62
C LEU A 16 -13.74 64.09 9.36
N LEU A 17 -14.70 64.09 10.30
CA LEU A 17 -15.93 63.32 10.14
C LEU A 17 -16.94 64.04 9.22
N GLU A 18 -16.76 65.34 9.02
CA GLU A 18 -17.64 66.20 8.22
C GLU A 18 -17.15 66.34 6.77
N GLU A 19 -15.90 66.00 6.50
CA GLU A 19 -15.26 66.15 5.19
C GLU A 19 -15.12 64.79 4.49
N ASP A 20 -15.61 64.70 3.25
CA ASP A 20 -15.45 63.52 2.39
C ASP A 20 -14.07 63.57 1.70
N LEU A 21 -13.09 62.86 2.26
CA LEU A 21 -11.73 62.78 1.72
C LEU A 21 -11.48 61.41 1.07
N GLU A 22 -10.94 61.42 -0.14
CA GLU A 22 -10.51 60.20 -0.82
C GLU A 22 -9.05 59.90 -0.50
N PHE A 23 -8.77 58.68 -0.04
CA PHE A 23 -7.41 58.21 0.20
C PHE A 23 -7.26 56.73 -0.18
N GLU A 24 -6.05 56.37 -0.58
CA GLU A 24 -5.73 55.02 -1.01
C GLU A 24 -5.58 54.08 0.19
N HIS A 25 -6.13 52.87 0.06
CA HIS A 25 -5.99 51.80 1.03
C HIS A 25 -4.98 50.77 0.51
N ILE A 26 -4.03 50.39 1.37
CA ILE A 26 -2.92 49.50 0.99
C ILE A 26 -3.37 48.03 0.91
N GLN A 27 -4.41 47.65 1.66
CA GLN A 27 -4.85 46.26 1.79
C GLN A 27 -6.25 46.05 1.23
N LYS A 28 -6.48 44.85 0.66
CA LYS A 28 -7.83 44.40 0.31
C LYS A 28 -8.62 44.15 1.59
N ILE A 29 -9.81 44.73 1.68
CA ILE A 29 -10.72 44.50 2.79
C ILE A 29 -11.22 43.06 2.73
N ALA A 30 -11.28 42.39 3.88
CA ALA A 30 -11.84 41.05 3.97
C ALA A 30 -13.30 41.06 3.50
N PRO A 31 -13.70 40.16 2.57
CA PRO A 31 -15.04 40.17 2.04
C PRO A 31 -16.05 39.80 3.14
N ALA A 32 -17.12 40.58 3.27
CA ALA A 32 -18.24 40.22 4.13
C ALA A 32 -18.93 38.94 3.63
N ILE A 33 -19.31 38.07 4.56
CA ILE A 33 -20.04 36.83 4.29
C ILE A 33 -21.53 37.19 4.20
N THR A 34 -22.02 37.26 2.97
CA THR A 34 -23.43 37.52 2.65
C THR A 34 -24.14 36.21 2.29
N GLU A 35 -25.46 36.17 2.42
CA GLU A 35 -26.27 34.97 2.13
C GLU A 35 -26.14 34.49 0.67
N GLU A 36 -26.01 35.43 -0.28
CA GLU A 36 -25.79 35.10 -1.69
C GLU A 36 -24.49 34.31 -1.91
N LYS A 37 -23.43 34.66 -1.18
CA LYS A 37 -22.14 33.95 -1.27
C LYS A 37 -22.24 32.56 -0.66
N THR A 38 -22.96 32.40 0.46
CA THR A 38 -23.17 31.09 1.07
C THR A 38 -24.01 30.19 0.17
N LEU A 39 -25.06 30.71 -0.47
CA LEU A 39 -25.86 29.96 -1.44
C LEU A 39 -25.03 29.52 -2.66
N GLY A 40 -24.15 30.38 -3.16
CA GLY A 40 -23.20 30.02 -4.23
C GLY A 40 -22.23 28.91 -3.83
N LEU A 41 -21.68 28.98 -2.62
CA LEU A 41 -20.82 27.92 -2.08
C LEU A 41 -21.56 26.59 -1.90
N GLU A 42 -22.79 26.62 -1.38
CA GLU A 42 -23.60 25.41 -1.23
C GLU A 42 -23.95 24.75 -2.56
N ALA A 43 -24.27 25.55 -3.58
CA ALA A 43 -24.53 25.03 -4.92
C ALA A 43 -23.30 24.32 -5.48
N LEU A 44 -22.11 24.90 -5.32
CA LEU A 44 -20.84 24.30 -5.73
C LEU A 44 -20.56 23.00 -4.97
N ILE A 45 -20.75 22.99 -3.64
CA ILE A 45 -20.54 21.79 -2.81
C ILE A 45 -21.51 20.68 -3.24
N LYS A 46 -22.80 20.99 -3.42
CA LYS A 46 -23.80 20.02 -3.89
C LYS A 46 -23.42 19.45 -5.25
N GLN A 47 -22.97 20.29 -6.18
CA GLN A 47 -22.51 19.84 -7.49
C GLN A 47 -21.29 18.90 -7.36
N ARG A 48 -20.27 19.25 -6.57
CA ARG A 48 -19.09 18.38 -6.38
C ARG A 48 -19.43 17.03 -5.75
N ILE A 49 -20.38 17.00 -4.82
CA ILE A 49 -20.88 15.74 -4.22
C ILE A 49 -21.59 14.89 -5.27
N LEU A 50 -22.41 15.50 -6.14
CA LEU A 50 -23.09 14.80 -7.23
C LEU A 50 -22.08 14.27 -8.26
N ASP A 51 -21.06 15.05 -8.58
CA ASP A 51 -19.99 14.69 -9.52
C ASP A 51 -18.96 13.72 -8.88
N GLY A 52 -19.01 13.49 -7.56
CA GLY A 52 -18.08 12.63 -6.82
C GLY A 52 -16.64 13.13 -6.80
N GLN A 53 -16.42 14.43 -7.02
CA GLN A 53 -15.09 15.04 -7.12
C GLN A 53 -14.61 15.52 -5.75
N PHE A 54 -13.87 14.66 -5.05
CA PHE A 54 -13.28 14.96 -3.76
C PHE A 54 -11.76 15.07 -3.88
N ASP A 55 -11.22 16.19 -3.39
CA ASP A 55 -9.78 16.46 -3.34
C ASP A 55 -9.11 15.80 -2.11
N ASP A 56 -9.62 14.64 -1.68
CA ASP A 56 -9.12 13.91 -0.51
C ASP A 56 -7.79 13.21 -0.82
N VAL A 57 -6.89 13.16 0.15
CA VAL A 57 -5.61 12.46 -0.01
C VAL A 57 -5.85 10.95 -0.07
N ILE A 58 -5.58 10.35 -1.22
CA ILE A 58 -5.70 8.90 -1.41
C ILE A 58 -4.63 8.16 -0.61
N ARG A 59 -5.03 7.08 0.08
CA ARG A 59 -4.10 6.19 0.77
C ARG A 59 -3.11 5.60 -0.24
N ARG A 60 -1.82 5.85 -0.03
CA ARG A 60 -0.75 5.23 -0.82
C ARG A 60 -0.79 3.71 -0.57
N ARG A 61 -1.16 2.94 -1.59
CA ARG A 61 -0.99 1.49 -1.57
C ARG A 61 0.51 1.18 -1.61
N PRO A 62 0.99 0.13 -0.91
CA PRO A 62 2.32 -0.37 -1.18
C PRO A 62 2.40 -0.68 -2.67
N ILE A 63 3.47 -0.19 -3.32
CA ILE A 63 3.70 -0.42 -4.75
C ILE A 63 3.62 -1.93 -4.99
N ASP A 64 2.82 -2.34 -5.99
CA ASP A 64 2.69 -3.75 -6.38
C ASP A 64 4.09 -4.24 -6.78
N LEU A 65 4.73 -5.00 -5.89
CA LEU A 65 6.08 -5.55 -6.04
C LEU A 65 6.05 -6.71 -7.05
N LYS A 66 5.41 -6.52 -8.20
CA LYS A 66 5.60 -7.45 -9.30
C LYS A 66 7.06 -7.39 -9.68
N ALA A 67 7.78 -8.46 -9.36
CA ALA A 67 9.16 -8.63 -9.77
C ALA A 67 9.24 -8.34 -11.28
N PHE A 68 10.21 -7.51 -11.65
CA PHE A 68 10.55 -7.29 -13.03
C PHE A 68 11.06 -8.62 -13.59
N LEU A 69 10.38 -9.12 -14.61
CA LEU A 69 10.75 -10.34 -15.30
C LEU A 69 11.03 -9.97 -16.76
N PRO A 70 12.30 -10.01 -17.21
CA PRO A 70 12.68 -9.82 -18.60
C PRO A 70 11.83 -10.64 -19.58
N SER A 71 11.43 -11.85 -19.19
CA SER A 71 10.53 -12.72 -19.98
C SER A 71 9.19 -12.09 -20.38
N ARG A 72 8.69 -11.10 -19.64
CA ARG A 72 7.42 -10.42 -19.98
C ARG A 72 7.55 -9.51 -21.19
N LEU A 73 8.76 -9.05 -21.50
CA LEU A 73 9.01 -8.22 -22.67
C LEU A 73 9.42 -9.14 -23.82
N LEU A 74 8.63 -9.12 -24.90
CA LEU A 74 8.95 -9.88 -26.09
C LEU A 74 10.06 -9.17 -26.86
N GLU A 75 11.31 -9.55 -26.60
CA GLU A 75 12.48 -9.11 -27.35
C GLU A 75 12.93 -10.22 -28.32
N LEU A 76 12.74 -9.98 -29.62
CA LEU A 76 13.28 -10.83 -30.67
C LEU A 76 14.79 -10.57 -30.79
N GLN A 77 15.57 -11.65 -30.85
CA GLN A 77 17.00 -11.58 -31.12
C GLN A 77 17.23 -11.73 -32.62
N ASP A 78 17.87 -10.74 -33.25
CA ASP A 78 18.19 -10.77 -34.70
C ASP A 78 19.45 -11.61 -35.02
N THR A 79 20.04 -12.25 -34.01
CA THR A 79 21.19 -13.14 -34.16
C THR A 79 20.75 -14.57 -34.44
N LYS A 80 21.63 -15.35 -35.07
CA LYS A 80 21.36 -16.78 -35.33
C LYS A 80 21.20 -17.53 -34.00
N SER A 81 20.22 -18.43 -33.92
CA SER A 81 20.04 -19.30 -32.76
C SER A 81 21.31 -20.11 -32.48
N SER A 82 21.74 -20.12 -31.22
CA SER A 82 22.82 -20.98 -30.75
C SER A 82 22.39 -22.43 -30.53
N ARG A 83 21.08 -22.67 -30.39
CA ARG A 83 20.49 -24.00 -30.15
C ARG A 83 20.03 -24.65 -31.44
N SER A 84 20.17 -25.97 -31.50
CA SER A 84 19.64 -26.77 -32.60
C SER A 84 18.12 -26.92 -32.51
N LEU A 85 17.46 -27.29 -33.63
CA LEU A 85 16.02 -27.50 -33.65
C LEU A 85 15.61 -28.67 -32.73
N ALA A 86 16.39 -29.76 -32.73
CA ALA A 86 16.13 -30.92 -31.88
C ALA A 86 16.21 -30.58 -30.38
N GLU A 87 17.21 -29.78 -30.00
CA GLU A 87 17.41 -29.30 -28.63
C GLU A 87 16.27 -28.38 -28.18
N SER A 88 15.79 -27.50 -29.07
CA SER A 88 14.66 -26.61 -28.77
C SER A 88 13.38 -27.41 -28.49
N TYR A 89 13.11 -28.44 -29.29
CA TYR A 89 11.97 -29.35 -29.05
C TYR A 89 12.12 -30.18 -27.77
N GLU A 90 13.33 -30.62 -27.42
CA GLU A 90 13.58 -31.34 -26.18
C GLU A 90 13.30 -30.45 -24.95
N ASP A 91 13.79 -29.20 -24.98
CA ASP A 91 13.58 -28.23 -23.92
C ASP A 91 12.11 -27.83 -23.79
N GLU A 92 11.40 -27.60 -24.90
CA GLU A 92 9.95 -27.35 -24.90
C GLU A 92 9.20 -28.53 -24.27
N TYR A 93 9.49 -29.77 -24.70
CA TYR A 93 8.86 -30.96 -24.14
C TYR A 93 9.12 -31.12 -22.65
N ARG A 94 10.36 -30.90 -22.20
CA ARG A 94 10.74 -30.95 -20.78
C ARG A 94 10.00 -29.88 -19.99
N SER A 95 9.88 -28.67 -20.54
CA SER A 95 9.19 -27.56 -19.90
C SER A 95 7.67 -27.79 -19.76
N GLU A 96 7.04 -28.39 -20.78
CA GLU A 96 5.63 -28.76 -20.77
C GLU A 96 5.36 -29.89 -19.77
N LYS A 97 6.25 -30.88 -19.72
CA LYS A 97 6.17 -31.97 -18.76
C LYS A 97 6.24 -31.46 -17.32
N ILE A 98 7.23 -30.62 -16.99
CA ILE A 98 7.35 -29.99 -15.67
C ILE A 98 6.10 -29.17 -15.33
N ARG A 99 5.59 -28.41 -16.30
CA ARG A 99 4.36 -27.62 -16.11
C ARG A 99 3.14 -28.50 -15.82
N SER A 100 3.03 -29.66 -16.46
CA SER A 100 1.94 -30.61 -16.24
C SER A 100 2.02 -31.34 -14.90
N GLU A 101 3.23 -31.70 -14.44
CA GLU A 101 3.44 -32.47 -13.22
C GLU A 101 3.43 -31.59 -11.96
N THR A 102 4.02 -30.40 -12.02
CA THR A 102 4.22 -29.52 -10.85
C THR A 102 3.29 -28.30 -10.85
N GLY A 103 2.63 -28.00 -11.97
CA GLY A 103 1.80 -26.79 -12.14
C GLY A 103 2.58 -25.47 -12.17
N MET A 104 3.92 -25.53 -12.07
CA MET A 104 4.81 -24.37 -12.12
C MET A 104 5.15 -24.01 -13.57
N LYS A 105 5.27 -22.72 -13.87
CA LYS A 105 5.78 -22.26 -15.17
C LYS A 105 7.30 -22.48 -15.20
N PRO A 106 7.87 -22.95 -16.33
CA PRO A 106 9.31 -22.97 -16.50
C PRO A 106 9.87 -21.55 -16.37
N ILE A 107 11.00 -21.41 -15.66
CA ILE A 107 11.70 -20.13 -15.49
C ILE A 107 12.54 -19.90 -16.74
N ASP A 108 12.41 -18.73 -17.36
CA ASP A 108 13.23 -18.38 -18.51
C ASP A 108 14.68 -18.15 -18.10
N THR A 109 15.61 -18.59 -18.93
CA THR A 109 17.06 -18.44 -18.68
C THR A 109 17.48 -16.99 -18.40
N LYS A 110 16.83 -16.00 -19.06
CA LYS A 110 17.06 -14.57 -18.81
C LYS A 110 16.68 -14.18 -17.38
N ASP A 111 15.54 -14.66 -16.89
CA ASP A 111 15.06 -14.38 -15.54
C ASP A 111 15.97 -15.03 -14.50
N GLU A 112 16.51 -16.23 -14.78
CA GLU A 112 17.50 -16.89 -13.91
C GLU A 112 18.82 -16.11 -13.83
N THR A 113 19.34 -15.62 -14.95
CA THR A 113 20.56 -14.79 -14.95
C THR A 113 20.37 -13.48 -14.18
N LEU A 114 19.20 -12.86 -14.31
CA LEU A 114 18.85 -11.66 -13.57
C LEU A 114 18.74 -11.95 -12.08
N ALA A 115 18.11 -13.07 -11.69
CA ALA A 115 18.03 -13.50 -10.30
C ALA A 115 19.42 -13.68 -9.67
N LYS A 116 20.34 -14.34 -10.37
CA LYS A 116 21.75 -14.48 -9.92
C LYS A 116 22.42 -13.13 -9.73
N SER A 117 22.25 -12.20 -10.68
CA SER A 117 22.80 -10.85 -10.54
C SER A 117 22.21 -10.09 -9.34
N HIS A 118 20.94 -10.31 -9.01
CA HIS A 118 20.32 -9.73 -7.82
C HIS A 118 20.85 -10.32 -6.53
N GLU A 119 21.13 -11.63 -6.49
CA GLU A 119 21.77 -12.30 -5.36
C GLU A 119 23.18 -11.73 -5.13
N GLU A 120 24.01 -11.63 -6.18
CA GLU A 120 25.35 -11.05 -6.10
C GLU A 120 25.32 -9.59 -5.59
N ILE A 121 24.41 -8.76 -6.12
CA ILE A 121 24.24 -7.38 -5.66
C ILE A 121 23.80 -7.36 -4.19
N GLN A 122 22.92 -8.26 -3.78
CA GLN A 122 22.45 -8.32 -2.40
C GLN A 122 23.58 -8.68 -1.43
N GLU A 123 24.45 -9.62 -1.79
CA GLU A 123 25.63 -9.99 -0.99
C GLU A 123 26.58 -8.80 -0.82
N ILE A 124 26.94 -8.13 -1.93
CA ILE A 124 27.82 -6.95 -1.91
C ILE A 124 27.17 -5.82 -1.09
N TYR A 125 25.87 -5.62 -1.23
CA TYR A 125 25.11 -4.63 -0.48
C TYR A 125 25.15 -4.94 1.02
N GLU A 126 24.93 -6.18 1.42
CA GLU A 126 24.96 -6.58 2.84
C GLU A 126 26.35 -6.40 3.46
N ASP A 127 27.42 -6.76 2.75
CA ASP A 127 28.81 -6.54 3.20
C ASP A 127 29.14 -5.04 3.31
N LEU A 128 28.76 -4.24 2.32
CA LEU A 128 28.97 -2.79 2.32
C LEU A 128 28.23 -2.11 3.48
N PHE A 129 26.96 -2.44 3.71
CA PHE A 129 26.22 -1.89 4.85
C PHE A 129 26.78 -2.38 6.19
N GLY A 130 27.22 -3.63 6.30
CA GLY A 130 27.91 -4.11 7.49
C GLY A 130 29.15 -3.28 7.83
N LYS A 131 29.94 -2.89 6.81
CA LYS A 131 31.11 -2.03 6.98
C LYS A 131 30.74 -0.58 7.34
N LEU A 132 29.73 0.00 6.71
CA LEU A 132 29.27 1.36 6.99
C LEU A 132 28.61 1.49 8.36
N ASP A 133 27.81 0.50 8.75
CA ASP A 133 27.17 0.43 10.06
C ASP A 133 28.24 0.33 11.16
N ALA A 134 29.31 -0.45 10.94
CA ALA A 134 30.45 -0.51 11.85
C ALA A 134 31.24 0.81 11.91
N LEU A 135 31.49 1.45 10.76
CA LEU A 135 32.19 2.74 10.68
C LEU A 135 31.43 3.86 11.39
N SER A 136 30.10 3.84 11.33
CA SER A 136 29.22 4.81 11.99
C SER A 136 28.97 4.51 13.48
N ASN A 137 29.72 3.57 14.07
CA ASN A 137 29.54 3.12 15.46
C ASN A 137 28.09 2.69 15.76
N ALA A 138 27.45 2.04 14.79
CA ALA A 138 26.05 1.59 14.84
C ALA A 138 25.00 2.71 15.03
N HIS A 139 25.33 3.97 14.71
CA HIS A 139 24.36 5.07 14.67
C HIS A 139 23.77 5.24 13.26
N PHE A 140 22.92 4.29 12.86
CA PHE A 140 22.26 4.30 11.54
C PHE A 140 20.75 4.10 11.67
N THR A 141 20.01 4.46 10.63
CA THR A 141 18.58 4.18 10.54
C THR A 141 18.37 2.71 10.17
N PRO A 142 17.65 1.90 10.97
CA PRO A 142 17.49 0.48 10.70
C PRO A 142 16.83 0.23 9.34
N LYS A 143 17.18 -0.90 8.71
CA LYS A 143 16.64 -1.29 7.41
C LYS A 143 15.11 -1.41 7.46
N ALA A 144 14.44 -1.01 6.39
CA ALA A 144 12.98 -1.12 6.30
C ALA A 144 12.52 -2.59 6.50
N PRO A 145 11.43 -2.82 7.26
CA PRO A 145 10.96 -4.18 7.55
C PRO A 145 10.53 -4.86 6.25
N LYS A 146 11.23 -5.95 5.90
CA LYS A 146 10.84 -6.84 4.80
C LYS A 146 9.95 -7.95 5.36
N THR A 147 8.85 -8.26 4.68
CA THR A 147 8.00 -9.41 5.02
C THR A 147 8.77 -10.70 4.77
N MET A 148 9.16 -11.40 5.84
CA MET A 148 9.82 -12.70 5.76
C MET A 148 8.84 -13.80 6.15
N ILE A 149 8.60 -14.74 5.25
CA ILE A 149 7.81 -15.94 5.54
C ILE A 149 8.77 -16.95 6.19
N LYS A 150 8.49 -17.35 7.43
CA LYS A 150 9.22 -18.41 8.13
C LYS A 150 8.34 -19.64 8.21
N THR A 151 8.82 -20.77 7.70
CA THR A 151 8.17 -22.06 7.85
C THR A 151 8.60 -22.69 9.18
N ILE A 152 7.66 -22.85 10.11
CA ILE A 152 7.91 -23.45 11.43
C ILE A 152 7.36 -24.87 11.42
N ASN A 153 8.17 -25.83 11.86
CA ASN A 153 7.76 -27.23 12.02
C ASN A 153 7.17 -27.47 13.42
N ASN A 154 6.25 -28.43 13.55
CA ASN A 154 5.70 -28.83 14.84
C ASN A 154 6.73 -29.62 15.67
N LEU A 155 7.60 -28.89 16.35
CA LEU A 155 8.61 -29.44 17.26
C LEU A 155 8.25 -29.08 18.72
N PRO A 156 8.72 -29.84 19.72
CA PRO A 156 8.64 -29.42 21.11
C PRO A 156 9.53 -28.19 21.33
N THR A 157 9.10 -27.27 22.20
CA THR A 157 9.87 -26.06 22.56
C THR A 157 11.28 -26.38 23.03
N ILE A 158 11.47 -27.52 23.70
CA ILE A 158 12.76 -28.03 24.18
C ILE A 158 13.80 -28.13 23.05
N ALA A 159 13.39 -28.44 21.81
CA ALA A 159 14.33 -28.55 20.69
C ALA A 159 14.90 -27.20 20.22
N LEU A 160 14.25 -26.08 20.58
CA LEU A 160 14.76 -24.73 20.33
C LEU A 160 15.57 -24.16 21.50
N GLU A 161 15.46 -24.75 22.69
CA GLU A 161 16.18 -24.27 23.87
C GLU A 161 17.70 -24.54 23.73
N SER A 162 18.49 -23.71 24.39
CA SER A 162 19.92 -23.96 24.53
C SER A 162 20.17 -25.25 25.31
N ALA A 163 21.29 -25.93 25.06
CA ALA A 163 21.72 -27.14 25.75
C ALA A 163 22.18 -26.90 27.22
N LEU A 164 21.45 -26.07 27.96
CA LEU A 164 21.62 -25.81 29.38
C LEU A 164 20.67 -26.73 30.18
N PRO A 165 21.06 -27.15 31.39
CA PRO A 165 20.33 -28.17 32.16
C PRO A 165 18.97 -27.71 32.70
N THR A 166 18.65 -26.42 32.64
CA THR A 166 17.34 -25.88 33.06
C THR A 166 16.42 -25.78 31.83
N SER A 167 15.62 -26.81 31.58
CA SER A 167 14.58 -26.74 30.53
C SER A 167 13.31 -26.10 31.09
N MET A 168 12.75 -25.13 30.36
CA MET A 168 11.55 -24.39 30.76
C MET A 168 10.39 -24.69 29.81
N GLY A 169 9.80 -25.89 29.95
CA GLY A 169 8.44 -26.17 29.46
C GLY A 169 8.34 -27.22 28.34
N SER A 170 7.28 -28.03 28.42
CA SER A 170 6.97 -29.13 27.51
C SER A 170 5.75 -28.78 26.64
N SER A 171 5.81 -27.67 25.90
CA SER A 171 4.76 -27.29 24.94
C SER A 171 5.24 -27.49 23.49
N THR A 172 4.30 -27.62 22.56
CA THR A 172 4.58 -27.62 21.12
C THR A 172 4.68 -26.20 20.58
N LEU A 173 5.46 -25.98 19.52
CA LEU A 173 5.60 -24.66 18.89
C LEU A 173 4.34 -24.20 18.15
N LEU A 174 3.58 -25.13 17.60
CA LEU A 174 2.39 -24.84 16.81
C LEU A 174 1.17 -24.66 17.72
N ALA A 175 0.35 -23.66 17.41
CA ALA A 175 -0.94 -23.47 18.08
C ALA A 175 -1.94 -24.56 17.65
N PRO A 176 -2.92 -24.92 18.49
CA PRO A 176 -3.96 -25.88 18.11
C PRO A 176 -4.76 -25.44 16.87
N GLU A 177 -4.96 -24.14 16.67
CA GLU A 177 -5.62 -23.59 15.47
C GLU A 177 -4.78 -23.75 14.19
N GLU A 178 -3.46 -23.81 14.30
CA GLU A 178 -2.55 -24.04 13.19
C GLU A 178 -2.45 -25.53 12.84
N LEU A 179 -2.59 -26.41 13.84
CA LEU A 179 -2.68 -27.87 13.63
C LEU A 179 -4.03 -28.25 13.00
N TYR A 180 -5.10 -27.60 13.43
CA TYR A 180 -6.44 -27.87 12.95
C TYR A 180 -7.30 -26.61 13.01
N SER A 181 -7.48 -25.98 11.86
CA SER A 181 -8.48 -24.93 11.65
C SER A 181 -9.70 -25.53 10.97
N ILE A 182 -10.87 -25.45 11.61
CA ILE A 182 -12.11 -25.84 10.96
C ILE A 182 -12.50 -24.73 9.98
N ASN A 183 -12.71 -25.06 8.71
CA ASN A 183 -13.25 -24.07 7.80
C ASN A 183 -14.66 -23.71 8.27
N PRO A 184 -15.02 -22.41 8.34
CA PRO A 184 -16.35 -22.00 8.78
C PRO A 184 -17.48 -22.48 7.85
N LYS A 185 -17.14 -23.06 6.69
CA LYS A 185 -18.07 -23.73 5.78
C LYS A 185 -18.41 -25.16 6.23
N ASP A 186 -17.49 -25.83 6.90
CA ASP A 186 -17.64 -27.23 7.34
C ASP A 186 -18.46 -27.33 8.64
N ILE A 187 -18.59 -26.22 9.39
CA ILE A 187 -19.47 -26.10 10.57
C ILE A 187 -20.90 -25.72 10.17
N GLN A 188 -21.12 -25.24 8.94
CA GLN A 188 -22.45 -24.83 8.49
C GLN A 188 -23.32 -26.05 8.23
N LEU A 189 -24.54 -26.03 8.79
CA LEU A 189 -25.59 -26.98 8.44
C LEU A 189 -25.78 -27.03 6.92
N ASP A 190 -26.05 -28.23 6.40
CA ASP A 190 -26.31 -28.42 4.98
C ASP A 190 -27.45 -27.49 4.52
N SER A 191 -27.36 -27.04 3.27
CA SER A 191 -28.33 -26.10 2.69
C SER A 191 -29.78 -26.58 2.75
N ASN A 192 -29.99 -27.89 2.93
CA ASN A 192 -31.29 -28.52 2.99
C ASN A 192 -31.93 -28.45 4.39
N GLU A 193 -31.12 -28.38 5.44
CA GLU A 193 -31.58 -28.33 6.85
C GLU A 193 -31.86 -26.90 7.32
N LEU A 194 -31.42 -25.90 6.55
CA LEU A 194 -31.62 -24.49 6.84
C LEU A 194 -33.07 -24.04 6.58
N THR A 195 -33.68 -23.44 7.61
CA THR A 195 -34.98 -22.77 7.48
C THR A 195 -34.88 -21.55 6.54
N HIS A 196 -36.01 -21.15 5.95
CA HIS A 196 -36.05 -19.97 5.07
C HIS A 196 -35.52 -18.69 5.73
N SER A 197 -35.84 -18.49 7.03
CA SER A 197 -35.34 -17.35 7.81
C SER A 197 -33.80 -17.36 7.93
N GLN A 198 -33.22 -18.52 8.25
CA GLN A 198 -31.75 -18.66 8.36
C GLN A 198 -31.05 -18.51 7.01
N LYS A 199 -31.65 -18.98 5.90
CA LYS A 199 -31.12 -18.72 4.55
C LYS A 199 -31.08 -17.22 4.24
N GLN A 200 -32.11 -16.49 4.66
CA GLN A 200 -32.19 -15.05 4.45
C GLN A 200 -31.15 -14.28 5.29
N THR A 201 -30.92 -14.66 6.55
CA THR A 201 -29.90 -14.04 7.39
C THR A 201 -28.49 -14.30 6.85
N GLN A 202 -28.16 -15.55 6.48
CA GLN A 202 -26.88 -15.87 5.85
C GLN A 202 -26.63 -15.09 4.56
N ARG A 203 -27.66 -14.92 3.72
CA ARG A 203 -27.55 -14.10 2.50
C ARG A 203 -27.28 -12.63 2.82
N LYS A 204 -27.95 -12.07 3.84
CA LYS A 204 -27.71 -10.69 4.30
C LYS A 204 -26.28 -10.52 4.82
N GLU A 205 -25.78 -11.46 5.63
CA GLU A 205 -24.41 -11.44 6.13
C GLU A 205 -23.37 -11.56 5.01
N ARG A 206 -23.56 -12.48 4.06
CA ARG A 206 -22.68 -12.61 2.89
C ARG A 206 -22.66 -11.33 2.05
N LYS A 207 -23.81 -10.69 1.86
CA LYS A 207 -23.92 -9.41 1.15
C LYS A 207 -23.22 -8.27 1.91
N ALA A 208 -23.36 -8.22 3.24
CA ALA A 208 -22.67 -7.25 4.10
C ALA A 208 -21.15 -7.43 4.01
N LYS A 209 -20.65 -8.64 4.23
CA LYS A 209 -19.21 -8.96 4.12
C LYS A 209 -18.63 -8.59 2.75
N ARG A 210 -19.36 -8.88 1.66
CA ARG A 210 -18.93 -8.48 0.31
C ARG A 210 -18.88 -6.97 0.14
N LYS A 211 -19.86 -6.23 0.67
CA LYS A 211 -19.87 -4.75 0.64
C LYS A 211 -18.69 -4.18 1.43
N ASP A 212 -18.36 -4.76 2.57
CA ASP A 212 -17.23 -4.33 3.40
C ASP A 212 -15.88 -4.63 2.74
N GLN A 213 -15.78 -5.73 2.00
CA GLN A 213 -14.60 -6.04 1.19
C GLN A 213 -14.42 -5.04 0.04
N LEU A 214 -15.49 -4.69 -0.68
CA LEU A 214 -15.45 -3.71 -1.77
C LEU A 214 -14.98 -2.33 -1.27
N LYS A 215 -15.52 -1.87 -0.13
CA LYS A 215 -15.11 -0.61 0.51
C LYS A 215 -13.65 -0.57 0.97
N LYS A 216 -13.02 -1.72 1.24
CA LYS A 216 -11.60 -1.79 1.62
C LYS A 216 -10.67 -1.73 0.41
N ILE A 217 -11.19 -2.04 -0.78
CA ILE A 217 -10.43 -2.08 -2.02
C ILE A 217 -10.40 -0.69 -2.65
N GLU A 218 -11.49 0.07 -2.58
CA GLU A 218 -11.55 1.49 -2.97
C GLU A 218 -10.67 2.37 -2.07
#